data_AF-A0A7V0JHE4-F1
#
_entry.id   AF-A0A7V0JHE4-F1
#
_cell.length_a   1.000
_cell.length_b   1.000
_cell.length_c   1.000
_cell.angle_alpha   90.00
_cell.angle_beta   90.00
_cell.angle_gamma   90.00
#
_symmetry.space_group_name_H-M   'P 1'
#
loop_
_entity.id
_entity.type
_entity.pdbx_description
1 polymer ?
#
loop_
_entity_poly.entity_id
_entity_poly.type
_entity_poly.pdbx_seq_one_letter_code
_entity_poly.pdbx_strand_id
1 'polypeptide(L)' 'MKRPVKKRDLVGAWLEKADKDLRLAELAVSQPDPPCDLISFHAQQCAEKYLEAALVWNGPFHAT' A
#
# COMPACT_ATOMS: atom_id res chain seq x y z
N MET A 1 -22.74 17.26 -3.64
CA MET A 1 -21.98 17.03 -4.89
C MET A 1 -20.60 16.47 -4.51
N LYS A 2 -20.21 15.26 -4.92
CA LYS A 2 -18.86 14.72 -4.62
C LYS A 2 -17.83 15.39 -5.54
N ARG A 3 -16.72 15.85 -4.97
CA ARG A 3 -15.62 16.48 -5.72
C ARG A 3 -14.98 15.44 -6.65
N PRO A 4 -14.59 15.78 -7.88
CA PRO A 4 -13.89 14.85 -8.75
C PRO A 4 -12.56 14.42 -8.11
N VAL A 5 -12.32 13.11 -8.06
CA VAL A 5 -11.11 12.53 -7.49
C VAL A 5 -9.93 12.85 -8.40
N LYS A 6 -8.87 13.45 -7.84
CA LYS A 6 -7.66 13.74 -8.61
C LYS A 6 -6.73 12.52 -8.59
N LYS A 7 -5.95 12.34 -9.65
CA LYS A 7 -4.89 11.32 -9.75
C LYS A 7 -3.99 11.31 -8.51
N ARG A 8 -3.59 12.49 -8.03
CA ARG A 8 -2.78 12.66 -6.82
C ARG A 8 -3.44 12.07 -5.56
N ASP A 9 -4.76 12.23 -5.42
CA ASP A 9 -5.49 11.72 -4.26
C ASP A 9 -5.47 10.18 -4.25
N LEU A 10 -5.55 9.55 -5.43
CA LEU A 10 -5.47 8.10 -5.58
C LEU A 10 -4.07 7.55 -5.34
N VAL A 11 -3.04 8.23 -5.84
CA VAL A 11 -1.64 7.88 -5.53
C VAL A 11 -1.42 7.98 -4.03
N GLY A 12 -1.85 9.08 -3.39
CA GLY A 12 -1.76 9.24 -1.94
C GLY A 12 -2.47 8.11 -1.17
N ALA A 13 -3.65 7.70 -1.62
CA ALA A 13 -4.38 6.59 -1.00
C ALA A 13 -3.65 5.24 -1.14
N TRP A 14 -2.96 4.98 -2.24
CA TRP A 14 -2.14 3.77 -2.38
C TRP A 14 -0.90 3.80 -1.50
N LEU A 15 -0.20 4.94 -1.46
CA LEU A 15 0.96 5.14 -0.58
C LEU A 15 0.58 4.95 0.88
N GLU A 16 -0.52 5.55 1.34
CA GLU A 16 -0.98 5.41 2.73
C GLU A 16 -1.29 3.96 3.10
N LYS A 17 -1.86 3.17 2.17
CA LYS A 17 -2.10 1.75 2.40
C LYS A 17 -0.79 0.95 2.45
N ALA A 18 0.15 1.24 1.56
CA ALA A 18 1.47 0.59 1.57
C ALA A 18 2.22 0.85 2.88
N ASP A 19 2.21 2.10 3.37
CA ASP A 19 2.83 2.48 4.65
C ASP A 19 2.22 1.71 5.82
N LYS A 20 0.89 1.48 5.81
CA LYS A 20 0.21 0.68 6.84
C LYS A 20 0.67 -0.78 6.81
N ASP A 21 0.79 -1.38 5.63
CA ASP A 21 1.29 -2.76 5.49
C ASP A 21 2.74 -2.87 5.96
N LEU A 22 3.61 -1.91 5.59
CA LEU A 22 4.99 -1.88 6.09
C LEU A 22 5.01 -1.79 7.62
N ARG A 23 4.22 -0.88 8.20
CA ARG A 23 4.17 -0.70 9.65
C ARG A 23 3.70 -1.95 10.38
N LEU A 24 2.75 -2.69 9.81
CA LEU A 24 2.27 -3.97 10.37
C LEU A 24 3.36 -5.04 10.32
N ALA A 25 4.06 -5.16 9.19
CA ALA A 25 5.19 -6.09 9.07
C ALA A 25 6.30 -5.77 10.09
N GLU A 26 6.67 -4.51 10.25
CA GLU A 26 7.66 -4.07 11.24
C GLU A 26 7.24 -4.39 12.68
N LEU A 27 5.98 -4.14 13.04
CA LEU A 27 5.46 -4.42 14.38
C LEU A 27 5.40 -5.93 14.66
N ALA A 28 5.10 -6.73 13.64
CA ALA A 28 5.04 -8.18 13.75
C ALA A 28 6.44 -8.80 13.90
N VAL A 29 7.45 -8.26 13.21
CA VAL A 29 8.86 -8.68 13.34
C VAL A 29 9.39 -8.49 14.76
N SER A 30 8.90 -7.48 15.50
CA SER A 30 9.36 -7.21 16.87
C SER A 30 8.72 -8.09 17.94
N GLN A 31 7.87 -9.07 17.57
CA GLN A 31 7.22 -9.95 18.54
C GLN A 31 8.17 -11.08 19.02
N PRO A 32 8.01 -11.61 20.25
CA PRO A 32 8.84 -12.71 20.76
C PRO A 32 8.77 -14.00 19.94
N ASP A 33 7.64 -14.25 19.29
CA ASP A 33 7.43 -15.35 18.33
C ASP A 33 6.82 -14.74 17.05
N PRO A 34 7.66 -14.22 16.13
CA PRO A 34 7.18 -13.48 14.97
C PRO A 34 6.33 -14.36 14.05
N PRO A 35 5.09 -13.96 13.71
CA PRO A 35 4.25 -14.70 12.77
C PRO A 35 4.76 -14.47 11.33
N CYS A 36 5.72 -15.30 10.90
CA CYS A 36 6.42 -15.14 9.62
C CYS A 36 5.49 -15.13 8.39
N ASP A 37 4.38 -15.84 8.45
CA ASP A 37 3.35 -15.85 7.41
C ASP A 37 2.66 -14.48 7.28
N LEU A 38 2.26 -13.87 8.39
CA LEU A 38 1.67 -12.54 8.42
C LEU A 38 2.68 -11.46 8.02
N ILE A 39 3.93 -11.56 8.48
CA ILE A 39 5.00 -10.66 8.08
C ILE A 39 5.21 -10.70 6.57
N SER A 40 5.30 -11.91 6.00
CA SER A 40 5.50 -12.09 4.55
C SER A 40 4.31 -11.57 3.74
N PHE A 41 3.09 -11.81 4.22
CA PHE A 41 1.88 -11.29 3.61
C PHE A 41 1.89 -9.76 3.56
N HIS A 42 2.13 -9.09 4.70
CA HIS A 42 2.16 -7.62 4.74
C HIS A 42 3.34 -7.03 3.97
N ALA A 43 4.51 -7.67 3.96
CA ALA A 43 5.64 -7.23 3.14
C ALA A 43 5.31 -7.30 1.63
N GLN A 44 4.68 -8.38 1.16
CA GLN A 44 4.24 -8.50 -0.23
C GLN A 44 3.18 -7.44 -0.56
N GLN A 45 2.21 -7.24 0.33
CA GLN A 45 1.14 -6.27 0.19
C GLN A 45 1.63 -4.82 0.17
N CYS A 46 2.65 -4.49 0.96
CA CYS A 46 3.35 -3.21 0.91
C CYS A 46 3.96 -2.97 -0.48
N ALA A 47 4.73 -3.95 -1.00
CA ALA A 47 5.38 -3.84 -2.31
C ALA A 47 4.36 -3.69 -3.46
N GLU A 48 3.29 -4.49 -3.45
CA GLU A 48 2.20 -4.40 -4.43
C GLU A 48 1.56 -3.01 -4.45
N LYS A 49 1.27 -2.44 -3.27
CA LYS A 49 0.59 -1.14 -3.17
C LYS A 49 1.49 0.04 -3.55
N TYR A 50 2.79 -0.01 -3.25
CA TYR A 50 3.72 0.97 -3.78
C TYR A 50 3.84 0.87 -5.30
N LEU A 51 3.84 -0.35 -5.86
CA LEU A 51 3.84 -0.53 -7.31
C LEU A 51 2.56 0.02 -7.94
N GLU A 52 1.39 -0.22 -7.34
CA GLU A 52 0.12 0.38 -7.76
C GLU A 52 0.16 1.91 -7.70
N ALA A 53 0.72 2.50 -6.64
CA ALA A 53 0.93 3.96 -6.57
C ALA A 53 1.77 4.47 -7.75
N ALA A 54 2.85 3.75 -8.09
CA ALA A 54 3.72 4.09 -9.21
C ALA A 54 3.04 3.89 -10.58
N LEU A 55 2.26 2.81 -10.76
CA LEU A 55 1.49 2.55 -11.97
C LEU A 55 0.38 3.57 -12.16
N VAL A 56 -0.36 3.91 -11.10
CA VAL A 56 -1.35 4.99 -11.14
C VAL A 56 -0.66 6.29 -11.52
N TRP A 57 0.49 6.62 -10.93
CA TRP A 57 1.22 7.87 -11.25
C TRP A 57 1.71 7.94 -12.70
N ASN A 58 2.24 6.86 -13.25
CA ASN A 58 2.89 6.83 -14.57
C ASN A 58 2.00 6.37 -15.72
N GLY A 59 0.94 5.62 -15.46
CA GLY A 59 0.04 5.06 -16.46
C GLY A 59 -1.07 6.00 -16.92
N PRO A 60 -1.74 5.68 -18.06
CA PRO A 60 -3.03 6.25 -18.39
C PRO A 60 -3.99 5.88 -17.27
N PHE A 61 -4.70 6.87 -16.75
CA PHE A 61 -5.65 6.69 -15.67
C PHE A 61 -6.74 5.69 -16.07
N HIS A 62 -6.67 4.45 -15.58
CA HIS A 62 -7.74 3.46 -15.72
C HIS A 62 -8.44 3.33 -14.37
N ALA A 63 -9.36 4.26 -14.08
CA ALA A 63 -10.38 3.99 -13.08
C ALA A 63 -11.34 2.97 -13.70
N THR A 64 -11.21 1.70 -13.32
CA THR A 64 -12.26 0.70 -13.50
C THR A 64 -13.41 0.98 -12.55
#